data_AF-A0A1Y1CPZ8-F1
#
_entry.id   AF-A0A1Y1CPZ8-F1
#
_cell.length_a   1.000
_cell.length_b   1.000
_cell.length_c   1.000
_cell.angle_alpha   90.00
_cell.angle_beta   90.00
_cell.angle_gamma   90.00
#
_symmetry.space_group_name_H-M   'P 1'
#
loop_
_entity.id
_entity.type
_entity.pdbx_description
1 polymer ?
#
loop_
_entity_poly.entity_id
_entity_poly.type
_entity_poly.pdbx_seq_one_letter_code
_entity_poly.pdbx_strand_id
1 'polypeptide(L)'
;MELKKIVGFVLLGLAVVTFFLYLSLPFILAGSNKIILLTASVYLLNKVFFYSSIYILGKQFILKVGKYLPKWIEKRLLKILKVQPVVEKNK
;
A
#
# COMPACT_ATOMS: atom_id res chain seq x y z
N MET A 1 1.96 12.00 -18.33
CA MET A 1 1.20 12.06 -17.05
C MET A 1 0.53 10.73 -16.73
N GLU A 2 -0.06 10.06 -17.73
CA GLU A 2 -0.61 8.69 -17.65
C GLU A 2 0.41 7.63 -17.21
N LEU A 3 1.62 7.62 -17.78
CA LEU A 3 2.66 6.62 -17.47
C LEU A 3 3.03 6.59 -15.98
N LYS A 4 3.12 7.75 -15.32
CA LYS A 4 3.40 7.84 -13.87
C LYS A 4 2.31 7.13 -13.07
N LYS A 5 1.04 7.29 -13.45
CA LYS A 5 -0.09 6.61 -12.78
C LYS A 5 -0.01 5.10 -12.97
N ILE A 6 0.29 4.63 -14.19
CA ILE A 6 0.46 3.20 -14.48
C ILE A 6 1.56 2.61 -13.61
N VAL A 7 2.73 3.26 -13.56
CA VAL A 7 3.86 2.84 -12.71
C VAL A 7 3.44 2.79 -11.24
N GLY A 8 2.69 3.80 -10.77
CA GLY A 8 2.15 3.81 -9.40
C GLY A 8 1.24 2.62 -9.10
N PHE A 9 0.31 2.27 -10.00
CA PHE A 9 -0.57 1.10 -9.82
C PHE A 9 0.18 -0.23 -9.92
N VAL A 10 1.18 -0.33 -10.80
CA VAL A 10 2.04 -1.51 -10.89
C VAL A 10 2.81 -1.71 -9.58
N LEU A 11 3.41 -0.64 -9.03
CA LEU A 11 4.09 -0.69 -7.74
C LEU A 11 3.15 -1.08 -6.60
N LEU A 12 1.90 -0.60 -6.63
CA LEU A 12 0.89 -1.00 -5.66
C LEU A 12 0.56 -2.49 -5.79
N GLY A 13 0.39 -3.00 -7.01
CA GLY A 13 0.17 -4.43 -7.27
C GLY A 13 1.32 -5.28 -6.74
N LEU A 14 2.57 -4.87 -6.99
CA LEU A 14 3.77 -5.51 -6.46
C LEU A 14 3.81 -5.44 -4.92
N ALA A 15 3.37 -4.34 -4.32
CA ALA A 15 3.23 -4.25 -2.87
C ALA A 15 2.20 -5.27 -2.33
N VAL A 16 1.06 -5.44 -2.99
CA VAL A 16 0.07 -6.46 -2.57
C VAL A 16 0.65 -7.87 -2.66
N VAL A 17 1.31 -8.21 -3.78
CA VAL A 17 1.94 -9.53 -3.97
C VAL A 17 3.02 -9.79 -2.91
N THR A 18 3.92 -8.82 -2.69
CA THR A 18 4.98 -8.95 -1.68
C THR A 18 4.45 -8.99 -0.25
N PHE A 19 3.28 -8.39 0.02
CA PHE A 19 2.62 -8.48 1.33
C PHE A 19 2.17 -9.91 1.63
N PHE A 20 1.52 -10.56 0.66
CA PHE A 20 1.12 -11.96 0.80
C PHE A 20 2.33 -12.90 0.88
N LEU A 21 3.39 -12.65 0.11
CA LEU A 21 4.64 -13.39 0.23
C LEU A 21 5.25 -13.21 1.62
N TYR A 22 5.37 -11.99 2.12
CA TYR A 22 5.88 -11.73 3.47
C TYR A 22 5.09 -12.48 4.55
N LEU A 23 3.76 -12.51 4.45
CA LEU A 23 2.89 -13.23 5.40
C LEU A 23 3.04 -14.75 5.30
N SER A 24 3.20 -15.28 4.10
CA SER A 24 3.21 -16.73 3.86
C SER A 24 4.60 -17.37 3.97
N LEU A 25 5.67 -16.63 3.68
CA LEU A 25 7.06 -17.12 3.68
C LEU A 25 7.50 -17.77 5.00
N PRO A 26 7.20 -17.22 6.19
CA PRO A 26 7.53 -17.87 7.46
C PRO A 26 6.94 -19.27 7.60
N PHE A 27 5.76 -19.51 7.01
CA PHE A 27 5.05 -20.78 7.07
C PHE A 27 5.49 -21.73 5.95
N ILE A 28 5.63 -21.23 4.72
CA ILE A 28 6.01 -22.05 3.55
C ILE A 28 7.42 -22.60 3.69
N LEU A 29 8.35 -21.79 4.20
CA LEU A 29 9.76 -22.15 4.29
C LEU A 29 10.18 -22.68 5.66
N ALA A 30 9.23 -22.95 6.57
CA ALA A 30 9.48 -23.37 7.95
C ALA A 30 10.59 -24.43 8.04
N GLY A 31 11.62 -24.16 8.86
CA GLY A 31 12.79 -25.03 9.01
C GLY A 31 14.02 -24.70 8.15
N SER A 32 13.92 -23.71 7.24
CA SER A 32 15.07 -23.18 6.51
C SER A 32 15.84 -22.13 7.32
N ASN A 33 17.17 -22.29 7.39
CA ASN A 33 18.09 -21.33 8.00
C ASN A 33 18.04 -19.92 7.36
N LYS A 34 17.48 -19.80 6.15
CA LYS A 34 17.43 -18.53 5.40
C LYS A 34 16.07 -17.81 5.47
N ILE A 35 15.06 -18.36 6.17
CA ILE A 35 13.72 -17.75 6.31
C ILE A 35 13.79 -16.31 6.76
N ILE A 36 14.56 -16.05 7.80
CA ILE A 36 14.55 -14.74 8.49
C ILE A 36 15.05 -13.67 7.52
N LEU A 37 16.17 -13.94 6.84
CA LEU A 37 16.75 -13.03 5.86
C LEU A 37 15.79 -12.78 4.69
N LEU A 38 15.17 -13.84 4.17
CA LEU A 38 14.29 -13.75 3.00
C LEU A 38 13.00 -13.00 3.33
N THR A 39 12.39 -13.31 4.48
CA THR A 39 11.20 -12.63 4.99
C THR A 39 11.48 -11.15 5.26
N ALA A 40 12.63 -10.83 5.87
CA ALA A 40 13.04 -9.45 6.12
C ALA A 40 13.28 -8.68 4.80
N SER A 41 13.90 -9.31 3.81
CA SER A 41 14.14 -8.71 2.49
C SER A 41 12.83 -8.40 1.77
N VAL A 42 11.90 -9.36 1.78
CA VAL A 42 10.57 -9.20 1.17
C VAL A 42 9.74 -8.14 1.89
N TYR A 43 9.84 -8.07 3.22
CA TYR A 43 9.23 -7.01 4.01
C TYR A 43 9.75 -5.62 3.63
N LEU A 44 11.06 -5.48 3.44
CA LEU A 44 11.68 -4.22 3.07
C LEU A 44 11.25 -3.79 1.66
N LEU A 45 11.26 -4.72 0.71
CA LEU A 45 10.75 -4.50 -0.65
C LEU A 45 9.27 -4.11 -0.65
N ASN A 46 8.45 -4.78 0.16
CA ASN A 46 7.04 -4.47 0.30
C ASN A 46 6.82 -3.01 0.72
N LYS A 47 7.55 -2.54 1.74
CA LYS A 47 7.49 -1.14 2.17
C LYS A 47 7.92 -0.18 1.07
N VAL A 48 9.04 -0.46 0.39
CA VAL A 48 9.54 0.39 -0.69
C VAL A 48 8.51 0.52 -1.79
N PHE A 49 7.93 -0.58 -2.25
CA PHE A 49 6.88 -0.56 -3.29
C PHE A 49 5.63 0.17 -2.84
N PHE A 50 5.18 -0.08 -1.60
CA PHE A 50 3.99 0.55 -1.06
C PHE A 50 4.16 2.08 -0.95
N TYR A 51 5.21 2.56 -0.31
CA TYR A 51 5.44 4.00 -0.15
C TYR A 51 5.73 4.69 -1.49
N SER A 52 6.47 4.04 -2.39
CA SER A 52 6.71 4.58 -3.74
C SER A 52 5.41 4.68 -4.55
N SER A 53 4.52 3.68 -4.44
CA SER A 53 3.21 3.71 -5.10
C SER A 53 2.35 4.87 -4.61
N ILE A 54 2.30 5.09 -3.29
CA ILE A 54 1.55 6.18 -2.67
C ILE A 54 2.13 7.53 -3.10
N TYR A 55 3.46 7.66 -3.11
CA TYR A 55 4.12 8.89 -3.52
C TYR A 55 3.79 9.26 -4.97
N ILE A 56 3.83 8.28 -5.87
CA ILE A 56 3.58 8.49 -7.30
C ILE A 56 2.10 8.72 -7.61
N LEU A 57 1.20 7.98 -6.96
CA LEU A 57 -0.25 8.14 -7.16
C LEU A 57 -0.83 9.35 -6.41
N GLY A 58 -0.13 9.83 -5.37
CA GLY A 58 -0.47 11.03 -4.60
C GLY A 58 -1.87 10.99 -3.97
N LYS A 59 -2.47 12.17 -3.79
CA LYS A 59 -3.82 12.33 -3.19
C LYS A 59 -4.93 11.55 -3.91
N GLN A 60 -4.78 11.26 -5.20
CA GLN A 60 -5.81 10.53 -5.96
C GLN A 60 -5.98 9.08 -5.50
N PHE A 61 -4.90 8.43 -5.05
CA PHE A 61 -4.97 7.10 -4.46
C PHE A 61 -5.71 7.12 -3.13
N ILE A 62 -5.35 8.06 -2.25
CA ILE A 62 -6.00 8.22 -0.95
C ILE A 62 -7.49 8.52 -1.11
N LEU A 63 -7.87 9.32 -2.10
CA LEU A 63 -9.28 9.62 -2.37
C LEU A 63 -10.04 8.42 -2.97
N LYS A 64 -9.42 7.66 -3.87
CA LYS A 64 -10.05 6.46 -4.45
C LYS A 64 -10.15 5.32 -3.43
N VAL A 65 -9.07 5.00 -2.73
CA VAL A 65 -9.06 3.92 -1.72
C VAL A 65 -9.79 4.34 -0.46
N GLY A 66 -9.75 5.62 -0.09
CA GLY A 66 -10.55 6.18 1.00
C GLY A 66 -12.04 5.90 0.85
N LYS A 67 -12.59 5.97 -0.38
CA LYS A 67 -13.98 5.63 -0.67
C LYS A 67 -14.33 4.15 -0.43
N TYR A 68 -13.35 3.24 -0.51
CA TYR A 68 -13.53 1.80 -0.25
C TYR A 68 -13.10 1.39 1.16
N LEU A 69 -12.47 2.29 1.92
CA LEU A 69 -12.07 2.04 3.30
C LEU A 69 -13.27 2.24 4.24
N PRO A 70 -13.43 1.41 5.28
CA PRO A 70 -14.46 1.65 6.27
C PRO A 70 -14.23 3.01 6.95
N LYS A 71 -15.32 3.75 7.22
CA LYS A 71 -15.32 5.16 7.69
C LYS A 71 -14.37 5.45 8.87
N TRP A 72 -14.08 4.44 9.70
CA TRP A 72 -13.16 4.55 10.83
C TRP A 72 -11.67 4.77 10.44
N ILE A 73 -11.25 4.20 9.31
CA ILE A 73 -9.87 4.17 8.81
C ILE A 73 -9.71 5.35 7.89
N GLU A 74 -10.72 5.65 7.07
CA GLU A 74 -10.77 6.85 6.24
C GLU A 74 -10.51 8.11 7.09
N LYS A 75 -11.24 8.29 8.22
CA LYS A 75 -11.01 9.42 9.14
C LYS A 75 -9.60 9.46 9.72
N ARG A 76 -9.04 8.31 10.10
CA ARG A 76 -7.67 8.23 10.64
C ARG A 76 -6.63 8.57 9.57
N LEU A 77 -6.78 8.03 8.36
CA LEU A 77 -5.89 8.27 7.23
C LEU A 77 -5.90 9.75 6.82
N LEU A 78 -7.09 10.32 6.63
CA LEU A 78 -7.26 11.73 6.25
C LEU A 78 -6.66 12.67 7.29
N LYS A 79 -6.82 12.35 8.58
CA LYS A 79 -6.23 13.12 9.69
C LYS A 79 -4.70 13.06 9.70
N ILE A 80 -4.12 11.87 9.47
CA ILE A 80 -2.65 11.69 9.40
C ILE A 80 -2.07 12.43 8.18
N LEU A 81 -2.77 12.38 7.05
CA LEU A 81 -2.30 12.94 5.80
C LEU A 81 -2.60 14.45 5.64
N LYS A 82 -3.24 15.09 6.63
CA LYS A 82 -3.73 16.49 6.57
C LYS A 82 -4.48 16.80 5.27
N VAL A 83 -5.18 15.82 4.71
CA VAL A 83 -5.99 15.99 3.50
C VAL A 83 -7.44 16.18 3.94
N GLN A 84 -8.03 17.31 3.58
CA GLN A 84 -9.45 17.54 3.84
C GLN A 84 -10.26 16.48 3.07
N PRO A 85 -11.24 15.81 3.70
CA PRO A 85 -12.18 14.98 2.96
C PRO A 85 -12.80 15.85 1.87
N VAL A 86 -12.86 15.32 0.64
CA VAL A 86 -13.65 15.95 -0.41
C VAL A 86 -15.10 15.76 0.03
N VAL A 87 -15.63 16.76 0.74
CA VAL A 87 -17.04 16.84 1.08
C VAL A 87 -17.77 16.89 -0.25
N GLU A 88 -18.42 15.79 -0.61
CA GLU A 88 -19.49 15.82 -1.60
C GLU A 88 -20.53 16.79 -1.03
N LYS A 89 -20.49 18.05 -1.50
CA LYS A 89 -21.59 18.98 -1.40
C LYS A 89 -22.76 18.35 -2.14
N ASN A 90 -23.53 17.51 -1.46
CA ASN A 90 -24.90 17.29 -1.87
C ASN A 90 -25.69 18.55 -1.55
N LYS A 91 -26.39 19.01 -2.58
CA LYS A 91 -27.25 20.19 -2.64
C LYS A 91 -28.21 20.28 -1.47
#